data_AF-A0A9K3DA24-F1
#
_entry.id   AF-A0A9K3DA24-F1
#
_cell.length_a   1.000
_cell.length_b   1.000
_cell.length_c   1.000
_cell.angle_alpha   90.00
_cell.angle_beta   90.00
_cell.angle_gamma   90.00
#
_symmetry.space_group_name_H-M   'P 1'
#
loop_
_entity.id
_entity.type
_entity.pdbx_description
1 polymer ?
#
loop_
_entity_poly.entity_id
_entity_poly.type
_entity_poly.pdbx_seq_one_letter_code
_entity_poly.pdbx_strand_id
1 'polypeptide(L)'
;MIEPEVAPVEVPRHYDVTLEELRAVVRDRKPEILDDLGGWAGIVRTLVSDVNKGVLSETVEKRRAQFASNVIPPRPPKSFMSLWLNAFDDATLLILIVASFISIAVSFIPREIEEEYDWVEGVAILGAVLIVTTVTAVNDFSNEKQFRALNAAKEARDVRVVRDGEHMDVSIFDLVVGDIVLLSTGEAIPADGVLVTAPSNTVMK
;
A
#
# COMPACT_ATOMS: atom_id res chain seq x y z
N MET A 1 -14.13 4.47 2.13
CA MET A 1 -13.70 3.15 1.63
C MET A 1 -13.06 2.46 2.82
N ILE A 2 -13.82 1.56 3.44
CA ILE A 2 -13.51 0.93 4.74
C ILE A 2 -12.56 -0.24 4.42
N GLU A 3 -11.41 -0.33 5.08
CA GLU A 3 -10.54 -1.51 4.97
C GLU A 3 -11.37 -2.76 5.34
N PRO A 4 -11.29 -3.86 4.57
CA PRO A 4 -12.03 -5.07 4.91
C PRO A 4 -11.53 -5.57 6.27
N GLU A 5 -12.45 -5.64 7.24
CA GLU A 5 -12.21 -6.21 8.56
C GLU A 5 -11.91 -7.70 8.39
N VAL A 6 -10.61 -8.04 8.45
CA VAL A 6 -10.14 -9.42 8.42
C VAL A 6 -10.56 -10.07 9.73
N ALA A 7 -11.46 -11.05 9.66
CA ALA A 7 -11.90 -11.80 10.83
C ALA A 7 -10.67 -12.34 11.61
N PRO A 8 -10.62 -12.20 12.94
CA PRO A 8 -9.48 -12.67 13.71
C PRO A 8 -9.38 -14.18 13.58
N VAL A 9 -8.34 -14.65 12.89
CA VAL A 9 -7.96 -16.05 12.87
C VAL A 9 -7.56 -16.39 14.30
N GLU A 10 -8.23 -17.35 14.95
CA GLU A 10 -7.83 -17.84 16.27
C GLU A 10 -6.51 -18.62 16.14
N VAL A 11 -5.39 -17.90 16.21
CA VAL A 11 -4.06 -18.48 16.23
C VAL A 11 -3.75 -18.97 17.65
N PRO A 12 -3.16 -20.17 17.83
CA PRO A 12 -2.70 -20.61 19.15
C PRO A 12 -1.77 -19.56 19.79
N ARG A 13 -2.11 -19.08 20.99
CA ARG A 13 -1.35 -18.05 21.70
C ARG A 13 -0.02 -18.62 22.19
N HIS A 14 1.08 -18.24 21.55
CA HIS A 14 2.45 -18.59 21.99
C HIS A 14 3.08 -17.49 22.86
N TYR A 15 2.44 -16.32 22.93
CA TYR A 15 2.88 -15.14 23.68
C TYR A 15 1.71 -14.58 24.48
N ASP A 16 1.97 -14.01 25.66
CA ASP A 16 0.94 -13.47 26.56
C ASP A 16 0.39 -12.10 26.14
N VAL A 17 0.66 -11.66 24.91
CA VAL A 17 0.20 -10.38 24.35
C VAL A 17 -0.38 -10.59 22.95
N THR A 18 -1.43 -9.82 22.66
CA THR A 18 -2.12 -9.80 21.38
C THR A 18 -1.62 -8.68 20.46
N LEU A 19 -1.85 -8.83 19.16
CA LEU A 19 -1.52 -7.79 18.18
C LEU A 19 -2.30 -6.48 18.43
N GLU A 20 -3.54 -6.58 18.93
CA GLU A 20 -4.37 -5.41 19.22
C GLU A 20 -3.85 -4.59 20.39
N GLU A 21 -3.39 -5.25 21.47
CA GLU A 21 -2.75 -4.59 22.60
C GLU A 21 -1.47 -3.85 22.17
N LEU A 22 -0.62 -4.49 21.36
CA LEU A 22 0.59 -3.84 20.81
C LEU A 22 0.24 -2.65 19.91
N ARG A 23 -0.78 -2.78 19.07
CA ARG A 23 -1.28 -1.67 18.23
C ARG A 23 -1.78 -0.51 19.08
N ALA A 24 -2.51 -0.78 20.15
CA ALA A 24 -3.01 0.27 21.04
C ALA A 24 -1.88 1.03 21.75
N VAL A 25 -0.80 0.35 22.11
CA VAL A 25 0.41 0.98 22.69
C VAL A 25 1.08 1.91 21.67
N VAL A 26 1.37 1.41 20.47
CA VAL A 26 2.24 2.15 19.52
C VAL A 26 1.45 3.13 18.64
N ARG A 27 0.30 2.70 18.09
CA ARG A 27 -0.51 3.50 17.16
C ARG A 27 -1.41 4.48 17.90
N ASP A 28 -2.15 4.00 18.91
CA ASP A 28 -3.11 4.84 19.64
C ASP A 28 -2.45 5.66 20.76
N ARG A 29 -1.13 5.48 20.96
CA ARG A 29 -0.31 6.17 21.98
C ARG A 29 -0.99 6.19 23.34
N LYS A 30 -1.51 5.04 23.79
CA LYS A 30 -2.13 4.89 25.12
C LYS A 30 -1.07 4.47 26.14
N PRO A 31 -0.46 5.41 26.91
CA PRO A 31 0.60 5.08 27.84
C PRO A 31 0.12 4.20 29.00
N GLU A 32 -1.17 4.25 29.34
CA GLU A 32 -1.79 3.40 30.37
C GLU A 32 -1.57 1.91 30.11
N ILE A 33 -1.74 1.48 28.85
CA ILE A 33 -1.53 0.09 28.44
C ILE A 33 -0.04 -0.29 28.49
N LEU A 34 0.85 0.67 28.20
CA LEU A 34 2.29 0.46 28.32
C LEU A 34 2.69 0.26 29.78
N ASP A 35 2.13 1.06 30.69
CA ASP A 35 2.38 0.98 32.13
C ASP A 35 1.82 -0.32 32.72
N ASP A 36 0.62 -0.73 32.30
CA ASP A 36 -0.01 -2.02 32.70
C ASP A 36 0.83 -3.22 32.25
N LEU A 37 1.46 -3.14 31.08
CA LEU A 37 2.36 -4.16 30.57
C LEU A 37 3.73 -4.14 31.24
N GLY A 38 4.04 -3.16 32.10
CA GLY A 38 5.35 -3.03 32.79
C GLY A 38 6.40 -2.27 31.97
N GLY A 39 5.96 -1.34 31.12
CA GLY A 39 6.82 -0.52 30.27
C GLY A 39 7.46 -1.28 29.12
N TRP A 40 8.53 -0.73 28.55
CA TRP A 40 9.27 -1.39 27.47
C TRP A 40 9.86 -2.73 27.92
N ALA A 41 10.31 -2.84 29.18
CA ALA A 41 10.89 -4.05 29.73
C ALA A 41 9.87 -5.19 29.84
N GLY A 42 8.63 -4.83 30.20
CA GLY A 42 7.53 -5.77 30.24
C GLY A 42 7.11 -6.27 28.86
N ILE A 43 7.06 -5.39 27.85
CA ILE A 43 6.82 -5.80 26.45
C ILE A 43 7.89 -6.79 25.97
N VAL A 44 9.17 -6.50 26.22
CA VAL A 44 10.27 -7.38 25.85
C VAL A 44 10.13 -8.76 26.52
N ARG A 45 9.76 -8.79 27.80
CA ARG A 45 9.52 -10.03 28.54
C ARG A 45 8.36 -10.83 27.96
N THR A 46 7.25 -10.17 27.67
CA THR A 46 6.05 -10.83 27.15
C THR A 46 6.22 -11.35 25.73
N LEU A 47 7.01 -10.65 24.92
CA LEU A 47 7.41 -11.12 23.59
C LEU A 47 8.52 -12.16 23.63
N VAL A 48 9.03 -12.55 24.80
CA VAL A 48 10.16 -13.48 24.97
C VAL A 48 11.33 -13.09 24.05
N SER A 49 11.58 -11.79 23.98
CA SER A 49 12.71 -11.21 23.23
C SER A 49 13.81 -10.84 24.23
N ASP A 50 15.07 -10.87 23.80
CA ASP A 50 16.20 -10.37 24.58
C ASP A 50 16.70 -9.07 23.96
N VAL A 51 17.01 -8.05 24.78
CA VAL A 51 17.51 -6.76 24.28
C VAL A 51 18.88 -6.90 23.61
N ASN A 52 19.72 -7.80 24.11
CA ASN A 52 21.08 -8.01 23.63
C ASN A 52 21.18 -9.15 22.63
N LYS A 53 20.34 -10.18 22.76
CA LYS A 53 20.34 -11.34 21.85
C LYS A 53 19.29 -11.27 20.74
N GLY A 54 18.34 -10.35 20.86
CA GLY A 54 17.24 -10.23 19.93
C GLY A 54 16.29 -11.42 20.00
N VAL A 55 15.69 -11.75 18.86
CA VAL A 55 14.83 -12.94 18.71
C VAL A 55 15.64 -14.14 18.24
N LEU A 56 15.18 -15.33 18.61
CA LEU A 56 15.73 -16.58 18.09
C LEU A 56 15.20 -16.84 16.69
N SER A 57 16.07 -17.20 15.73
CA SER A 57 15.66 -17.43 14.33
C SER A 57 14.61 -18.53 14.18
N GLU A 58 14.61 -19.54 15.05
CA GLU A 58 13.60 -20.61 15.08
C GLU A 58 12.17 -20.13 15.44
N THR A 59 12.05 -18.97 16.10
CA THR A 59 10.76 -18.42 16.53
C THR A 59 10.13 -17.51 15.49
N VAL A 60 10.87 -17.13 14.44
CA VAL A 60 10.44 -16.17 13.42
C VAL A 60 9.15 -16.61 12.74
N GLU A 61 9.06 -17.88 12.31
CA GLU A 61 7.85 -18.41 11.66
C GLU A 61 6.64 -18.46 12.60
N LYS A 62 6.86 -18.77 13.89
CA LYS A 62 5.79 -18.76 14.90
C LYS A 62 5.26 -17.35 15.14
N ARG A 63 6.17 -16.36 15.19
CA ARG A 63 5.82 -14.94 15.32
C ARG A 63 5.05 -14.44 14.10
N ARG A 64 5.46 -14.82 12.88
CA ARG A 64 4.72 -14.51 11.65
C ARG A 64 3.32 -15.10 11.64
N ALA A 65 3.17 -16.34 12.11
CA ALA A 65 1.87 -16.98 12.22
C ALA A 65 0.94 -16.25 13.20
N GLN A 66 1.46 -15.74 14.32
CA GLN A 66 0.65 -15.06 15.35
C GLN A 66 0.42 -13.57 15.10
N PHE A 67 1.41 -12.84 14.56
CA PHE A 67 1.38 -11.37 14.44
C PHE A 67 1.32 -10.86 13.00
N ALA A 68 1.25 -11.76 12.02
CA ALA A 68 1.38 -11.48 10.59
C ALA A 68 2.78 -10.99 10.19
N SER A 69 3.02 -10.89 8.88
CA SER A 69 4.27 -10.40 8.28
C SER A 69 4.26 -8.89 8.12
N ASN A 70 5.46 -8.28 8.03
CA ASN A 70 5.63 -6.85 7.78
C ASN A 70 5.48 -6.52 6.28
N VAL A 71 4.35 -6.90 5.67
CA VAL A 71 4.06 -6.70 4.24
C VAL A 71 2.76 -5.91 4.10
N ILE A 72 2.83 -4.74 3.48
CA ILE A 72 1.63 -3.97 3.13
C ILE A 72 1.00 -4.62 1.90
N PRO A 73 -0.28 -5.05 1.97
CA PRO A 73 -0.92 -5.70 0.83
C PRO A 73 -0.99 -4.73 -0.36
N PRO A 74 -0.52 -5.14 -1.55
CA PRO A 74 -0.57 -4.27 -2.72
C PRO A 74 -2.01 -4.04 -3.15
N ARG A 75 -2.31 -2.83 -3.65
CA ARG A 75 -3.62 -2.54 -4.22
C ARG A 75 -3.89 -3.47 -5.43
N PRO A 76 -5.12 -3.97 -5.59
CA PRO A 76 -5.45 -4.86 -6.70
C PRO A 76 -5.13 -4.19 -8.05
N PRO A 77 -4.69 -4.96 -9.06
CA PRO A 77 -4.50 -4.44 -10.41
C PRO A 77 -5.79 -3.85 -10.96
N LYS A 78 -5.72 -2.59 -11.42
CA LYS A 78 -6.76 -2.04 -12.28
C LYS A 78 -6.73 -2.81 -13.60
N SER A 79 -7.87 -3.31 -14.03
CA SER A 79 -7.99 -3.95 -15.34
C SER A 79 -7.92 -2.90 -16.44
N PHE A 80 -7.45 -3.29 -17.62
CA PHE A 80 -7.48 -2.42 -18.80
C PHE A 80 -8.89 -1.86 -19.06
N MET A 81 -9.93 -2.70 -18.91
CA MET A 81 -11.33 -2.26 -19.07
C MET A 81 -11.72 -1.21 -18.03
N SER A 82 -11.31 -1.38 -16.77
CA SER A 82 -11.59 -0.37 -15.73
C SER A 82 -10.88 0.95 -16.00
N LEU A 83 -9.64 0.92 -16.52
CA LEU A 83 -8.91 2.13 -16.89
C LEU A 83 -9.55 2.83 -18.08
N TRP A 84 -9.97 2.06 -19.09
CA TRP A 84 -10.64 2.56 -20.26
C TRP A 84 -12.02 3.16 -19.95
N LEU A 85 -12.79 2.53 -19.05
CA LEU A 85 -14.08 3.09 -18.59
C LEU A 85 -13.91 4.37 -17.77
N ASN A 86 -12.88 4.45 -16.91
CA ASN A 86 -12.59 5.68 -16.17
C ASN A 86 -12.26 6.86 -17.10
N ALA A 87 -11.81 6.61 -18.34
CA ALA A 87 -11.59 7.69 -19.30
C ALA A 87 -12.90 8.41 -19.68
N PHE A 88 -14.07 7.78 -19.52
CA PHE A 88 -15.36 8.43 -19.78
C PHE A 88 -15.84 9.35 -18.64
N ASP A 89 -15.16 9.35 -17.48
CA ASP A 89 -15.43 10.32 -16.39
C ASP A 89 -14.87 11.72 -16.71
N ASP A 90 -14.09 11.86 -17.78
CA ASP A 90 -13.59 13.15 -18.23
C ASP A 90 -14.74 13.97 -18.86
N ALA A 91 -15.09 15.08 -18.19
CA ALA A 91 -16.12 16.00 -18.64
C ALA A 91 -15.89 16.52 -20.07
N THR A 92 -14.63 16.66 -20.50
CA THR A 92 -14.30 17.09 -21.86
C THR A 92 -14.66 16.04 -22.90
N LEU A 93 -14.35 14.76 -22.64
CA LEU A 93 -14.72 13.64 -23.51
C LEU A 93 -16.24 13.46 -23.56
N LEU A 94 -16.93 13.61 -22.43
CA LEU A 94 -18.38 13.52 -22.37
C LEU A 94 -19.06 14.59 -23.23
N ILE A 95 -18.57 15.83 -23.19
CA ILE A 95 -19.09 16.92 -24.05
C ILE A 95 -18.89 16.59 -25.53
N LEU A 96 -17.72 16.06 -25.92
CA LEU A 96 -17.47 15.67 -27.32
C LEU A 96 -18.38 14.53 -27.79
N ILE A 97 -18.63 13.55 -26.93
CA ILE A 97 -19.55 12.44 -27.23
C ILE A 97 -20.96 12.99 -27.43
N VAL A 98 -21.46 13.83 -26.50
CA VAL A 98 -22.79 14.45 -26.63
C VAL A 98 -22.89 15.31 -27.89
N ALA A 99 -21.87 16.12 -28.19
CA ALA A 99 -21.82 16.93 -29.40
C ALA A 99 -21.88 16.06 -30.66
N SER A 100 -21.16 14.94 -30.68
CA SER A 100 -21.16 14.01 -31.83
C SER A 100 -22.54 13.39 -32.07
N PHE A 101 -23.26 12.99 -31.01
CA PHE A 101 -24.62 12.49 -31.13
C PHE A 101 -25.59 13.55 -31.63
N ILE A 102 -25.44 14.82 -31.19
CA ILE A 102 -26.25 15.93 -31.70
C ILE A 102 -25.96 16.14 -33.20
N SER A 103 -24.70 16.17 -33.63
CA SER A 103 -24.33 16.31 -35.04
C SER A 103 -24.90 15.19 -35.91
N ILE A 104 -24.82 13.94 -35.44
CA ILE A 104 -25.42 12.78 -36.14
C ILE A 104 -26.95 12.92 -36.21
N ALA A 105 -27.60 13.30 -35.10
CA ALA A 105 -29.06 13.47 -35.06
C ALA A 105 -29.54 14.58 -36.02
N VAL A 106 -28.79 15.69 -36.10
CA VAL A 106 -29.08 16.79 -37.03
C VAL A 106 -28.90 16.36 -38.48
N SER A 107 -27.93 15.49 -38.77
CA SER A 107 -27.71 14.94 -40.12
C SER A 107 -28.90 14.11 -40.64
N PHE A 108 -29.72 13.52 -39.77
CA PHE A 108 -30.94 12.81 -40.18
C PHE A 108 -32.16 13.70 -40.44
N ILE A 109 -32.06 15.02 -40.20
CA ILE A 109 -33.15 15.95 -40.47
C ILE A 109 -33.10 16.33 -41.96
N PRO A 110 -34.17 16.06 -42.74
CA PRO A 110 -34.19 16.38 -44.17
C PRO A 110 -34.09 17.90 -44.38
N ARG A 111 -33.14 18.32 -45.23
CA ARG A 111 -32.88 19.72 -45.58
C ARG A 111 -32.95 19.90 -47.09
N GLU A 112 -33.27 21.12 -47.53
CA GLU A 112 -33.38 21.48 -48.95
C GLU A 112 -32.05 21.34 -49.72
N ILE A 113 -30.93 21.29 -48.99
CA ILE A 113 -29.59 21.01 -49.52
C ILE A 113 -29.16 19.69 -48.90
N GLU A 114 -29.21 18.60 -49.66
CA GLU A 114 -28.68 17.30 -49.24
C GLU A 114 -27.16 17.31 -49.43
N GLU A 115 -26.42 17.58 -48.36
CA GLU A 115 -24.99 17.23 -48.32
C GLU A 115 -24.87 15.75 -47.95
N GLU A 116 -24.43 14.93 -48.91
CA GLU A 116 -24.40 13.45 -48.83
C GLU A 116 -23.50 12.92 -47.68
N TYR A 117 -22.71 13.78 -47.02
CA TYR A 117 -21.67 13.42 -46.05
C TYR A 117 -21.79 14.09 -44.66
N ASP A 118 -22.92 14.72 -44.31
CA ASP A 118 -23.08 15.42 -43.01
C ASP A 118 -22.87 14.50 -41.78
N TRP A 119 -23.22 13.22 -41.88
CA TRP A 119 -23.04 12.25 -40.80
C TRP A 119 -21.57 11.91 -40.53
N VAL A 120 -20.70 12.15 -41.51
CA VAL A 120 -19.26 11.82 -41.44
C VAL A 120 -18.56 12.66 -40.39
N GLU A 121 -18.99 13.91 -40.18
CA GLU A 121 -18.41 14.79 -39.16
C GLU A 121 -18.62 14.21 -37.75
N GLY A 122 -19.85 13.80 -37.43
CA GLY A 122 -20.16 13.19 -36.13
C GLY A 122 -19.43 11.85 -35.92
N VAL A 123 -19.31 11.03 -36.97
CA VAL A 123 -18.54 9.79 -36.93
C VAL A 123 -17.04 10.04 -36.76
N ALA A 124 -16.49 11.08 -37.38
CA ALA A 124 -15.09 11.46 -37.24
C ALA A 124 -14.76 11.87 -35.79
N ILE A 125 -15.67 12.61 -35.13
CA ILE A 125 -15.53 12.98 -33.72
C ILE A 125 -15.54 11.73 -32.82
N LEU A 126 -16.48 10.81 -33.02
CA LEU A 126 -16.53 9.55 -32.28
C LEU A 126 -15.26 8.69 -32.48
N GLY A 127 -14.78 8.61 -33.71
CA GLY A 127 -13.54 7.89 -34.03
C GLY A 127 -12.32 8.50 -33.34
N ALA A 128 -12.20 9.83 -33.34
CA ALA A 128 -11.13 10.53 -32.64
C ALA A 128 -11.15 10.29 -31.13
N VAL A 129 -12.33 10.39 -30.50
CA VAL A 129 -12.53 10.10 -29.06
C VAL A 129 -12.13 8.65 -28.74
N LEU A 130 -12.52 7.68 -29.57
CA LEU A 130 -12.20 6.27 -29.36
C LEU A 130 -10.69 6.01 -29.44
N ILE A 131 -10.00 6.62 -30.40
CA ILE A 131 -8.54 6.47 -30.55
C ILE A 131 -7.84 7.09 -29.34
N VAL A 132 -8.19 8.32 -28.97
CA VAL A 132 -7.58 9.03 -27.84
C VAL A 132 -7.77 8.27 -26.53
N THR A 133 -9.00 7.86 -26.22
CA THR A 133 -9.29 7.08 -24.98
C THR A 133 -8.55 5.75 -24.94
N THR A 134 -8.42 5.07 -26.07
CA THR A 134 -7.66 3.81 -26.17
C THR A 134 -6.18 4.04 -25.92
N VAL A 135 -5.57 5.05 -26.57
CA VAL A 135 -4.15 5.39 -26.37
C VAL A 135 -3.88 5.79 -24.91
N THR A 136 -4.76 6.60 -24.32
CA THR A 136 -4.68 6.99 -22.91
C THR A 136 -4.75 5.77 -21.99
N ALA A 137 -5.72 4.87 -22.19
CA ALA A 137 -5.86 3.66 -21.39
C ALA A 137 -4.64 2.73 -21.49
N VAL A 138 -4.05 2.59 -22.68
CA VAL A 138 -2.80 1.82 -22.88
C VAL A 138 -1.64 2.47 -22.13
N ASN A 139 -1.50 3.79 -22.21
CA ASN A 139 -0.47 4.53 -21.48
C ASN A 139 -0.64 4.37 -19.97
N ASP A 140 -1.85 4.54 -19.45
CA ASP A 140 -2.15 4.39 -18.04
C ASP A 140 -1.87 2.96 -17.54
N PHE A 141 -2.23 1.95 -18.34
CA PHE A 141 -1.94 0.56 -18.01
C PHE A 141 -0.42 0.29 -17.97
N SER A 142 0.33 0.84 -18.92
CA SER A 142 1.79 0.73 -18.94
C SER A 142 2.43 1.45 -17.75
N ASN A 143 1.96 2.66 -17.43
CA ASN A 143 2.43 3.46 -16.30
C ASN A 143 2.16 2.77 -14.96
N GLU A 144 0.96 2.23 -14.78
CA GLU A 144 0.58 1.47 -13.58
C GLU A 144 1.48 0.24 -13.40
N LYS A 145 1.78 -0.50 -14.47
CA LYS A 145 2.68 -1.65 -14.42
C LYS A 145 4.11 -1.24 -14.03
N GLN A 146 4.62 -0.16 -14.60
CA GLN A 146 5.95 0.37 -14.28
C GLN A 146 6.03 0.87 -12.84
N PHE A 147 5.01 1.58 -12.37
CA PHE A 147 4.93 2.06 -10.98
C PHE A 147 4.95 0.89 -9.99
N ARG A 148 4.23 -0.20 -10.28
CA ARG A 148 4.26 -1.41 -9.45
C ARG A 148 5.63 -2.07 -9.42
N ALA A 149 6.30 -2.19 -10.58
CA ALA A 149 7.64 -2.76 -10.65
C ALA A 149 8.65 -1.91 -9.86
N LEU A 150 8.56 -0.59 -9.97
CA LEU A 150 9.40 0.34 -9.20
C LEU A 150 9.12 0.26 -7.70
N ASN A 151 7.85 0.19 -7.28
CA ASN A 151 7.53 0.08 -5.86
C ASN A 151 8.04 -1.23 -5.28
N ALA A 152 7.80 -2.37 -5.96
CA ALA A 152 8.32 -3.66 -5.52
C ALA A 152 9.85 -3.67 -5.37
N ALA A 153 10.58 -2.97 -6.24
CA ALA A 153 12.03 -2.84 -6.15
C ALA A 153 12.50 -1.87 -5.05
N LYS A 154 11.77 -0.77 -4.81
CA LYS A 154 12.10 0.21 -3.74
C LYS A 154 11.82 -0.31 -2.34
N GLU A 155 10.86 -1.20 -2.24
CA GLU A 155 10.38 -1.80 -1.01
C GLU A 155 11.38 -2.81 -0.44
N ALA A 156 12.24 -3.42 -1.26
CA ALA A 156 13.29 -4.35 -0.83
C ALA A 156 14.53 -3.64 -0.25
N ARG A 157 14.37 -3.05 0.94
CA ARG A 157 15.48 -2.52 1.74
C ARG A 157 15.86 -3.49 2.86
N ASP A 158 17.14 -3.61 3.11
CA ASP A 158 17.65 -4.34 4.26
C ASP A 158 17.69 -3.45 5.51
N VAL A 159 17.34 -4.05 6.64
CA VAL A 159 17.26 -3.45 7.96
C VAL A 159 18.17 -4.23 8.88
N ARG A 160 19.01 -3.52 9.65
CA ARG A 160 19.90 -4.15 10.60
C ARG A 160 19.17 -4.54 11.87
N VAL A 161 19.22 -5.82 12.22
CA VAL A 161 18.59 -6.38 13.41
C VAL A 161 19.59 -7.20 14.22
N VAL A 162 19.23 -7.44 15.48
CA VAL A 162 19.90 -8.44 16.32
C VAL A 162 19.03 -9.69 16.36
N ARG A 163 19.59 -10.84 15.97
CA ARG A 163 18.95 -12.17 16.10
C ARG A 163 20.01 -13.18 16.53
N ASP A 164 19.63 -14.12 17.39
CA ASP A 164 20.53 -15.13 17.97
C ASP A 164 21.83 -14.56 18.60
N GLY A 165 21.83 -13.30 19.03
CA GLY A 165 23.02 -12.61 19.55
C GLY A 165 23.98 -12.03 18.51
N GLU A 166 23.66 -12.14 17.23
CA GLU A 166 24.47 -11.61 16.14
C GLU A 166 23.74 -10.46 15.41
N HIS A 167 24.53 -9.52 14.88
CA HIS A 167 24.02 -8.44 14.05
C HIS A 167 23.89 -8.96 12.62
N MET A 168 22.70 -8.88 12.05
CA MET A 168 22.44 -9.31 10.68
C MET A 168 21.54 -8.32 9.96
N ASP A 169 21.71 -8.22 8.65
CA ASP A 169 20.85 -7.43 7.78
C ASP A 169 19.75 -8.35 7.24
N VAL A 170 18.50 -7.99 7.48
CA VAL A 170 17.31 -8.74 7.04
C VAL A 170 16.42 -7.85 6.18
N SER A 171 15.68 -8.44 5.24
CA SER A 171 14.73 -7.67 4.45
C SER A 171 13.67 -7.03 5.37
N ILE A 172 13.23 -5.81 5.04
CA ILE A 172 12.13 -5.15 5.76
C ILE A 172 10.86 -6.02 5.84
N PHE A 173 10.61 -6.87 4.85
CA PHE A 173 9.49 -7.82 4.82
C PHE A 173 9.65 -8.98 5.80
N ASP A 174 10.90 -9.28 6.17
CA ASP A 174 11.25 -10.37 7.07
C ASP A 174 11.26 -9.95 8.54
N LEU A 175 11.02 -8.67 8.83
CA LEU A 175 10.88 -8.16 10.19
C LEU A 175 9.67 -8.77 10.90
N VAL A 176 9.85 -9.11 12.17
CA VAL A 176 8.83 -9.70 13.04
C VAL A 176 8.69 -8.93 14.34
N VAL A 177 7.51 -9.05 14.97
CA VAL A 177 7.26 -8.45 16.29
C VAL A 177 8.25 -9.00 17.31
N GLY A 178 8.97 -8.08 17.96
CA GLY A 178 10.00 -8.38 18.96
C GLY A 178 11.43 -8.33 18.44
N ASP A 179 11.65 -8.09 17.14
CA ASP A 179 12.99 -7.79 16.60
C ASP A 179 13.57 -6.53 17.28
N ILE A 180 14.88 -6.57 17.55
CA ILE A 180 15.64 -5.41 18.00
C ILE A 180 16.30 -4.79 16.78
N VAL A 181 15.79 -3.65 16.36
CA VAL A 181 16.27 -2.90 15.18
C VAL A 181 17.35 -1.90 15.58
N LEU A 182 18.47 -1.93 14.88
CA LEU A 182 19.58 -1.00 15.05
C LEU A 182 19.44 0.14 14.03
N LEU A 183 18.95 1.29 14.49
CA LEU A 183 18.77 2.47 13.64
C LEU A 183 19.98 3.41 13.73
N SER A 184 20.48 3.83 12.58
CA SER A 184 21.52 4.87 12.44
C SER A 184 20.92 6.21 12.03
N THR A 185 21.64 7.30 12.29
CA THR A 185 21.22 8.65 11.87
C THR A 185 21.02 8.71 10.35
N GLY A 186 19.82 9.13 9.93
CA GLY A 186 19.46 9.26 8.52
C GLY A 186 18.77 8.04 7.91
N GLU A 187 18.56 6.97 8.69
CA GLU A 187 17.77 5.82 8.26
C GLU A 187 16.27 6.06 8.45
N ALA A 188 15.48 5.54 7.51
CA ALA A 188 14.03 5.53 7.65
C ALA A 188 13.60 4.48 8.69
N ILE A 189 12.59 4.80 9.49
CA ILE A 189 12.03 3.88 10.48
C ILE A 189 11.29 2.76 9.73
N PRO A 190 11.68 1.47 9.90
CA PRO A 190 11.15 0.38 9.08
C PRO A 190 9.78 -0.13 9.53
N ALA A 191 9.44 0.06 10.80
CA ALA A 191 8.17 -0.35 11.40
C ALA A 191 7.91 0.45 12.68
N ASP A 192 6.65 0.44 13.12
CA ASP A 192 6.23 0.96 14.41
C ASP A 192 6.90 0.18 15.56
N GLY A 193 7.49 0.89 16.51
CA GLY A 193 8.24 0.26 17.61
C GLY A 193 8.41 1.15 18.84
N VAL A 194 8.92 0.54 19.91
CA VAL A 194 9.22 1.21 21.18
C VAL A 194 10.73 1.40 21.29
N LEU A 195 11.17 2.61 21.65
CA LEU A 195 12.58 2.90 21.87
C LEU A 195 13.08 2.20 23.15
N VAL A 196 14.03 1.28 23.02
CA VAL A 196 14.62 0.54 24.16
C VAL A 196 15.85 1.27 24.72
N THR A 197 16.79 1.60 23.85
CA THR A 197 18.04 2.29 24.20
C THR A 197 18.37 3.31 23.12
N ALA A 198 18.75 4.52 23.54
CA ALA A 198 19.35 5.51 22.66
C ALA A 198 20.77 5.82 23.14
N PRO A 199 21.79 5.85 22.25
CA PRO A 199 23.03 6.52 22.59
C PRO A 199 22.73 7.99 22.91
N SER A 200 23.37 8.53 23.94
CA SER A 200 23.04 9.76 24.65
C SER A 200 23.16 11.09 23.87
N ASN A 201 23.33 11.07 22.54
CA ASN A 201 23.66 12.26 21.73
C ASN A 201 22.84 12.42 20.43
N THR A 202 21.52 12.21 20.46
CA THR A 202 20.67 12.56 19.30
C THR A 202 19.60 13.58 19.70
N VAL A 203 19.92 14.85 19.48
CA VAL A 203 18.94 15.94 19.45
C VAL A 203 18.17 15.81 18.13
N MET A 204 16.93 15.33 18.16
CA MET A 204 16.00 15.52 17.05
C MET A 204 15.48 16.97 17.11
N LYS A 205 15.65 17.72 16.02
CA LYS A 205 15.00 19.02 15.78
C LYS A 205 13.97 18.88 14.68
#